data_AF-A0A7S3LQ67-F1
#
_entry.id   AF-A0A7S3LQ67-F1
#
_cell.length_a   1.000
_cell.length_b   1.000
_cell.length_c   1.000
_cell.angle_alpha   90.00
_cell.angle_beta   90.00
_cell.angle_gamma   90.00
#
_symmetry.space_group_name_H-M   'P 1'
#
loop_
_entity.id
_entity.type
_entity.pdbx_description
1 polymer ?
#
loop_
_entity_poly.entity_id
_entity_poly.type
_entity_poly.pdbx_seq_one_letter_code
_entity_poly.pdbx_strand_id
1 'polypeptide(L)'
;GEFCTIVFDNGVRALAQSSILLSLIMATISYFIIERKLTQAWCWLVFAAIMSAFGIIHAPSASVKNFNQPVPLYNYDPAMVQWRFMTGYLIVAAVIGIFDVIQRHTDYLPAPRIEWIPCECQMEDGSKPRMMAGSGLGFEAGMRFDRETGPDKKTSSMFDPEKSAQTMPKDESSEADVEKKEQEPEPETNRHELINT
;
A
#
# COMPACT_ATOMS: atom_id res chain seq x y z
N GLY A 1 -1.29 -35.74 -11.83
CA GLY A 1 -2.11 -35.21 -10.71
C GLY A 1 -1.30 -34.28 -9.84
N GLU A 2 -0.16 -34.74 -9.32
CA GLU A 2 0.61 -34.07 -8.26
C GLU A 2 1.23 -32.72 -8.66
N PHE A 3 1.53 -32.48 -9.94
CA PHE A 3 2.09 -31.19 -10.37
C PHE A 3 1.06 -30.04 -10.28
N CYS A 4 -0.23 -30.34 -10.45
CA CYS A 4 -1.29 -29.33 -10.41
C CYS A 4 -1.59 -28.89 -8.96
N THR A 5 -1.53 -29.82 -8.01
CA THR A 5 -1.74 -29.51 -6.58
C THR A 5 -0.60 -28.66 -6.03
N ILE A 6 0.66 -28.96 -6.38
CA ILE A 6 1.82 -28.17 -5.94
C ILE A 6 1.75 -26.72 -6.43
N VAL A 7 1.36 -26.48 -7.69
CA VAL A 7 1.24 -25.11 -8.24
C VAL A 7 0.07 -24.37 -7.58
N PHE A 8 -1.07 -25.04 -7.38
CA PHE A 8 -2.24 -24.44 -6.76
C PHE A 8 -1.99 -24.10 -5.28
N ASP A 9 -1.39 -25.00 -4.52
CA ASP A 9 -1.10 -24.78 -3.09
C ASP A 9 -0.09 -23.65 -2.88
N ASN A 10 0.94 -23.56 -3.72
CA ASN A 10 1.90 -22.45 -3.69
C ASN A 10 1.26 -21.12 -4.10
N GLY A 11 0.37 -21.14 -5.11
CA GLY A 11 -0.39 -19.96 -5.53
C GLY A 11 -1.32 -19.45 -4.44
N VAL A 12 -2.07 -20.34 -3.79
CA VAL A 12 -2.96 -20.01 -2.67
C VAL A 12 -2.17 -19.54 -1.45
N ARG A 13 -1.00 -20.10 -1.17
CA ARG A 13 -0.09 -19.59 -0.11
C ARG A 13 0.44 -18.19 -0.42
N ALA A 14 0.80 -17.93 -1.68
CA ALA A 14 1.23 -16.60 -2.13
C ALA A 14 0.09 -15.58 -2.11
N LEU A 15 -1.16 -16.02 -2.33
CA LEU A 15 -2.41 -15.26 -2.15
C LEU A 15 -2.70 -14.97 -0.68
N ALA A 16 -2.42 -15.94 0.21
CA ALA A 16 -2.60 -15.80 1.65
C ALA A 16 -1.55 -14.86 2.27
N GLN A 17 -0.35 -14.83 1.69
CA GLN A 17 0.59 -13.74 1.92
C GLN A 17 0.02 -12.49 1.25
N SER A 18 -0.13 -11.43 2.01
CA SER A 18 -0.64 -10.07 1.72
C SER A 18 -0.15 -9.35 0.42
N SER A 19 0.55 -10.05 -0.47
CA SER A 19 1.11 -9.60 -1.75
C SER A 19 0.08 -8.95 -2.68
N ILE A 20 -1.15 -9.46 -2.76
CA ILE A 20 -2.21 -8.89 -3.62
C ILE A 20 -2.74 -7.59 -3.06
N LEU A 21 -2.92 -7.52 -1.75
CA LEU A 21 -3.33 -6.28 -1.09
C LEU A 21 -2.26 -5.21 -1.24
N LEU A 22 -0.98 -5.60 -1.06
CA LEU A 22 0.16 -4.71 -1.26
C LEU A 22 0.24 -4.20 -2.70
N SER A 23 0.07 -5.06 -3.71
CA SER A 23 0.13 -4.64 -5.12
C SER A 23 -1.02 -3.70 -5.48
N LEU A 24 -2.23 -3.93 -4.97
CA LEU A 24 -3.38 -3.04 -5.15
C LEU A 24 -3.12 -1.65 -4.54
N ILE A 25 -2.59 -1.61 -3.31
CA ILE A 25 -2.26 -0.36 -2.61
C ILE A 25 -1.18 0.40 -3.39
N MET A 26 -0.09 -0.27 -3.79
CA MET A 26 1.00 0.35 -4.55
C MET A 26 0.54 0.85 -5.93
N ALA A 27 -0.30 0.09 -6.63
CA ALA A 27 -0.87 0.51 -7.91
C ALA A 27 -1.78 1.74 -7.74
N THR A 28 -2.61 1.75 -6.68
CA THR A 28 -3.51 2.87 -6.36
C THR A 28 -2.72 4.15 -6.05
N ILE A 29 -1.68 4.06 -5.23
CA ILE A 29 -0.78 5.19 -4.92
C ILE A 29 -0.10 5.69 -6.21
N SER A 30 0.41 4.78 -7.04
CA SER A 30 1.09 5.13 -8.30
C SER A 30 0.14 5.86 -9.27
N TYR A 31 -1.10 5.38 -9.39
CA TYR A 31 -2.13 6.05 -10.19
C TYR A 31 -2.36 7.51 -9.74
N PHE A 32 -2.52 7.74 -8.43
CA PHE A 32 -2.71 9.10 -7.92
C PHE A 32 -1.49 10.01 -8.10
N ILE A 33 -0.28 9.45 -8.05
CA ILE A 33 0.96 10.19 -8.34
C ILE A 33 1.00 10.63 -9.82
N ILE A 34 0.66 9.74 -10.76
CA ILE A 34 0.63 10.03 -12.20
C ILE A 34 -0.40 11.12 -12.51
N GLU A 35 -1.60 11.02 -11.92
CA GLU A 35 -2.68 11.99 -12.04
C GLU A 35 -2.41 13.31 -11.29
N ARG A 36 -1.24 13.44 -10.62
CA ARG A 36 -0.87 14.58 -9.77
C ARG A 36 -1.89 14.88 -8.67
N LYS A 37 -2.67 13.89 -8.23
CA LYS A 37 -3.62 13.98 -7.11
C LYS A 37 -2.90 13.64 -5.80
N LEU A 38 -1.86 14.43 -5.46
CA LEU A 38 -0.95 14.13 -4.35
C LEU A 38 -1.66 14.01 -3.00
N THR A 39 -2.73 14.79 -2.79
CA THR A 39 -3.56 14.71 -1.57
C THR A 39 -4.12 13.30 -1.35
N GLN A 40 -4.63 12.66 -2.40
CA GLN A 40 -5.17 11.30 -2.31
C GLN A 40 -4.03 10.29 -2.12
N ALA A 41 -2.90 10.48 -2.81
CA ALA A 41 -1.75 9.59 -2.70
C ALA A 41 -1.19 9.50 -1.27
N TRP A 42 -0.98 10.63 -0.58
CA TRP A 42 -0.45 10.60 0.78
C TRP A 42 -1.46 10.06 1.80
N CYS A 43 -2.77 10.30 1.62
CA CYS A 43 -3.81 9.66 2.44
C CYS A 43 -3.78 8.13 2.31
N TRP A 44 -3.60 7.61 1.09
CA TRP A 44 -3.46 6.17 0.87
C TRP A 44 -2.17 5.60 1.48
N LEU A 45 -1.08 6.37 1.53
CA LEU A 45 0.13 5.97 2.25
C LEU A 45 -0.06 5.95 3.77
N VAL A 46 -0.80 6.90 4.34
CA VAL A 46 -1.16 6.87 5.77
C VAL A 46 -2.02 5.64 6.07
N PHE A 47 -3.00 5.34 5.22
CA PHE A 47 -3.79 4.11 5.33
C PHE A 47 -2.91 2.86 5.26
N ALA A 48 -1.96 2.80 4.31
CA ALA A 48 -0.99 1.71 4.21
C ALA A 48 -0.10 1.61 5.46
N ALA A 49 0.31 2.73 6.06
CA ALA A 49 1.07 2.75 7.30
C ALA A 49 0.27 2.15 8.47
N ILE A 50 -1.01 2.48 8.60
CA ILE A 50 -1.90 1.93 9.62
C ILE A 50 -2.06 0.42 9.43
N MET A 51 -2.34 -0.04 8.22
CA MET A 51 -2.47 -1.47 7.93
C MET A 51 -1.15 -2.23 8.12
N SER A 52 -0.03 -1.58 7.84
CA SER A 52 1.31 -2.09 8.11
C SER A 52 1.56 -2.24 9.62
N ALA A 53 1.11 -1.28 10.44
CA ALA A 53 1.21 -1.36 11.90
C ALA A 53 0.45 -2.58 12.46
N PHE A 54 -0.70 -2.93 11.91
CA PHE A 54 -1.44 -4.15 12.31
C PHE A 54 -0.85 -5.45 11.74
N GLY A 55 0.22 -5.37 10.94
CA GLY A 55 0.83 -6.53 10.29
C GLY A 55 -0.01 -7.10 9.14
N ILE A 56 -1.10 -6.44 8.73
CA ILE A 56 -1.99 -6.93 7.65
C ILE A 56 -1.24 -7.03 6.33
N ILE A 57 -0.27 -6.13 6.09
CA ILE A 57 0.45 -6.03 4.82
C ILE A 57 1.77 -6.81 4.83
N HIS A 58 2.43 -7.00 5.97
CA HIS A 58 3.81 -7.51 6.02
C HIS A 58 4.01 -8.74 6.93
N ALA A 59 3.02 -9.12 7.74
CA ALA A 59 3.12 -10.27 8.62
C ALA A 59 2.11 -11.36 8.20
N PRO A 60 2.49 -12.65 8.27
CA PRO A 60 1.57 -13.76 8.02
C PRO A 60 0.49 -13.90 9.11
N SER A 61 0.62 -13.16 10.22
CA SER A 61 -0.35 -13.16 11.31
C SER A 61 -0.43 -11.76 11.89
N ALA A 62 -1.65 -11.21 11.95
CA ALA A 62 -1.91 -9.95 12.62
C ALA A 62 -1.78 -10.15 14.13
N SER A 63 -0.81 -9.47 14.75
CA SER A 63 -0.62 -9.50 16.20
C SER A 63 -0.26 -8.11 16.68
N VAL A 64 -1.02 -7.62 17.65
CA VAL A 64 -0.82 -6.30 18.30
C VAL A 64 0.05 -6.41 19.55
N LYS A 65 0.36 -7.64 20.00
CA LYS A 65 1.06 -7.87 21.28
C LYS A 65 2.55 -7.58 21.20
N ASN A 66 3.20 -7.75 20.04
CA ASN A 66 4.67 -7.73 19.93
C ASN A 66 5.19 -6.99 18.67
N PHE A 67 5.15 -5.67 18.65
CA PHE A 67 5.65 -4.84 17.53
C PHE A 67 7.17 -4.93 17.29
N ASN A 68 7.92 -5.30 18.33
CA ASN A 68 9.38 -5.43 18.27
C ASN A 68 9.84 -6.86 18.03
N GLN A 69 8.92 -7.83 17.92
CA GLN A 69 9.35 -9.18 17.64
C GLN A 69 9.85 -9.30 16.19
N PRO A 70 11.06 -9.86 16.00
CA PRO A 70 11.58 -10.14 14.68
C PRO A 70 10.63 -11.10 13.95
N VAL A 71 10.15 -10.71 12.77
CA VAL A 71 9.41 -11.64 11.91
C VAL A 71 10.46 -12.50 11.17
N PRO A 72 10.46 -13.83 11.34
CA PRO A 72 11.40 -14.68 10.63
C PRO A 72 11.07 -14.65 9.13
N LEU A 73 11.84 -13.87 8.36
CA LEU A 73 11.89 -14.04 6.92
C LEU A 73 12.81 -15.22 6.62
N TYR A 74 12.32 -16.11 5.77
CA TYR A 74 12.99 -17.34 5.35
C TYR A 74 14.49 -17.11 5.06
N ASN A 75 15.37 -17.70 5.86
CA ASN A 75 16.83 -17.74 5.71
C ASN A 75 17.59 -16.41 5.54
N TYR A 76 17.01 -15.25 5.89
CA TYR A 76 17.70 -13.97 5.89
C TYR A 76 17.71 -13.35 7.29
N ASP A 77 18.90 -13.34 7.92
CA ASP A 77 19.22 -12.50 9.09
C ASP A 77 19.69 -11.14 8.53
N PRO A 78 19.03 -10.00 8.79
CA PRO A 78 18.36 -9.60 10.02
C PRO A 78 16.83 -9.67 9.94
N ALA A 79 16.22 -10.24 10.96
CA ALA A 79 14.77 -10.26 11.07
C ALA A 79 14.19 -8.84 11.16
N MET A 80 13.27 -8.53 10.23
CA MET A 80 12.66 -7.21 10.15
C MET A 80 11.57 -7.08 11.21
N VAL A 81 11.61 -5.96 11.93
CA VAL A 81 10.61 -5.58 12.95
C VAL A 81 9.48 -4.79 12.30
N GLN A 82 8.24 -5.09 12.69
CA GLN A 82 7.02 -4.59 12.05
C GLN A 82 6.97 -3.05 11.98
N TRP A 83 7.43 -2.38 13.04
CA TRP A 83 7.41 -0.91 13.10
C TRP A 83 8.24 -0.25 11.98
N ARG A 84 9.27 -0.91 11.43
CA ARG A 84 10.09 -0.34 10.34
C ARG A 84 9.28 -0.15 9.07
N PHE A 85 8.36 -1.06 8.76
CA PHE A 85 7.49 -0.94 7.60
C PHE A 85 6.51 0.23 7.78
N MET A 86 5.89 0.36 8.97
CA MET A 86 5.04 1.50 9.30
C MET A 86 5.80 2.82 9.12
N THR A 87 7.00 2.93 9.69
CA THR A 87 7.85 4.12 9.55
C THR A 87 8.20 4.40 8.10
N GLY A 88 8.48 3.38 7.29
CA GLY A 88 8.73 3.52 5.86
C GLY A 88 7.57 4.20 5.13
N TYR A 89 6.33 3.74 5.32
CA TYR A 89 5.16 4.37 4.72
C TYR A 89 4.93 5.79 5.23
N LEU A 90 5.15 6.06 6.53
CA LEU A 90 5.00 7.42 7.09
C LEU A 90 6.03 8.40 6.52
N ILE A 91 7.28 7.97 6.31
CA ILE A 91 8.31 8.82 5.70
C ILE A 91 7.90 9.16 4.27
N VAL A 92 7.47 8.18 3.47
CA VAL A 92 7.01 8.43 2.10
C VAL A 92 5.77 9.32 2.09
N ALA A 93 4.82 9.08 3.01
CA ALA A 93 3.64 9.93 3.18
C ALA A 93 4.01 11.38 3.50
N ALA A 94 4.99 11.59 4.39
CA ALA A 94 5.48 12.92 4.75
C ALA A 94 6.14 13.61 3.56
N VAL A 95 6.97 12.90 2.78
CA VAL A 95 7.61 13.44 1.57
C VAL A 95 6.55 13.86 0.54
N ILE A 96 5.57 12.99 0.24
CA ILE A 96 4.49 13.34 -0.70
C ILE A 96 3.62 14.47 -0.15
N GLY A 97 3.35 14.50 1.16
CA GLY A 97 2.62 15.58 1.81
C GLY A 97 3.35 16.92 1.72
N ILE A 98 4.68 16.94 1.89
CA ILE A 98 5.49 18.14 1.67
C ILE A 98 5.38 18.60 0.21
N PHE A 99 5.44 17.68 -0.77
CA PHE A 99 5.24 18.03 -2.17
C PHE A 99 3.82 18.57 -2.46
N ASP A 100 2.77 17.99 -1.85
CA ASP A 100 1.38 18.48 -1.95
C ASP A 100 1.27 19.91 -1.42
N VAL A 101 1.92 20.22 -0.28
CA VAL A 101 1.97 21.56 0.31
C VAL A 101 2.76 22.54 -0.57
N ILE A 102 3.96 22.14 -1.04
CA ILE A 102 4.77 22.96 -1.94
C ILE A 102 3.98 23.25 -3.22
N GLN A 103 3.30 22.26 -3.80
CA GLN A 103 2.50 22.43 -5.01
C GLN A 103 1.39 23.44 -4.77
N ARG A 104 0.60 23.29 -3.70
CA ARG A 104 -0.46 24.27 -3.34
C ARG A 104 0.06 25.70 -3.12
N HIS A 105 1.29 25.85 -2.64
CA HIS A 105 1.94 27.15 -2.49
C HIS A 105 2.65 27.64 -3.77
N THR A 106 2.99 26.74 -4.69
CA THR A 106 3.69 27.05 -5.94
C THR A 106 2.72 27.16 -7.11
N ASP A 107 1.45 26.75 -6.97
CA ASP A 107 0.37 26.93 -7.95
C ASP A 107 0.06 28.43 -8.24
N TYR A 108 0.74 29.36 -7.58
CA TYR A 108 0.87 30.76 -8.03
C TYR A 108 1.75 30.92 -9.28
N LEU A 109 2.53 29.91 -9.65
CA LEU A 109 3.31 29.90 -10.88
C LEU A 109 2.44 29.34 -12.00
N PRO A 110 2.13 30.14 -13.03
CA PRO A 110 1.36 29.67 -14.16
C PRO A 110 2.06 28.45 -14.74
N ALA A 111 1.32 27.35 -14.91
CA ALA A 111 1.84 26.16 -15.56
C ALA A 111 2.60 26.60 -16.82
N PRO A 112 3.85 26.15 -17.02
CA PRO A 112 4.60 26.51 -18.22
C PRO A 112 3.69 26.15 -19.38
N ARG A 113 3.28 27.16 -20.14
CA ARG A 113 2.43 26.98 -21.30
C ARG A 113 3.30 26.17 -22.24
N ILE A 114 3.12 24.85 -22.24
CA ILE A 114 3.69 23.97 -23.26
C ILE A 114 2.93 24.38 -24.51
N GLU A 115 3.46 25.41 -25.16
CA GLU A 115 3.10 25.71 -26.53
C GLU A 115 3.45 24.43 -27.27
N TRP A 116 2.42 23.69 -27.66
CA TRP A 116 2.56 22.57 -28.55
C TRP A 116 3.23 23.16 -29.78
N ILE A 117 4.56 23.03 -29.86
CA ILE A 117 5.26 23.29 -31.10
C ILE A 117 4.62 22.28 -32.04
N PRO A 118 3.78 22.72 -33.00
CA PRO A 118 3.25 21.78 -33.96
C PRO A 118 4.50 21.11 -34.53
N CYS A 119 4.58 19.78 -34.45
CA CYS A 119 5.58 19.06 -35.21
C CYS A 119 5.29 19.40 -36.66
N GLU A 120 5.94 20.45 -37.15
CA GLU A 120 5.95 20.81 -38.54
C GLU A 120 6.76 19.69 -39.18
N CYS A 121 6.05 18.60 -39.49
CA CYS A 121 6.53 17.55 -40.35
C CYS A 121 6.77 18.24 -41.68
N GLN A 122 7.97 18.79 -41.86
CA GLN A 122 8.43 19.26 -43.15
C GLN A 122 8.30 18.08 -44.10
N MET A 123 7.31 18.17 -44.98
CA MET A 123 7.23 17.34 -46.16
C MET A 123 8.33 17.85 -47.08
N GLU A 124 9.54 17.29 -46.95
CA GLU A 124 10.69 17.65 -47.78
C GLU A 124 10.67 16.98 -49.15
N ASP A 125 9.67 16.15 -49.46
CA ASP A 125 9.42 15.70 -50.81
C ASP A 125 8.06 16.19 -51.28
N GLY A 126 7.99 16.69 -52.52
CA GLY A 126 6.74 17.09 -53.16
C GLY A 126 5.80 15.92 -53.48
N SER A 127 5.82 14.85 -52.67
CA SER A 127 4.88 13.75 -52.82
C SER A 127 3.56 14.15 -52.16
N LYS A 128 2.50 14.19 -52.97
CA LYS A 128 1.15 14.51 -52.52
C LYS A 128 0.80 13.59 -51.33
N PRO A 129 0.33 14.13 -50.19
CA PRO A 129 -0.13 13.30 -49.09
C PRO A 129 -1.27 12.43 -49.60
N ARG A 130 -1.01 11.13 -49.68
CA ARG A 130 -2.03 10.13 -49.96
C ARG A 130 -2.92 10.11 -48.74
N MET A 131 -4.05 10.82 -48.81
CA MET A 131 -5.08 10.75 -47.78
C MET A 131 -5.51 9.29 -47.66
N MET A 132 -4.97 8.61 -46.66
CA MET A 132 -5.54 7.35 -46.20
C MET A 132 -6.86 7.74 -45.55
N ALA A 133 -7.94 7.60 -46.33
CA ALA A 133 -9.29 7.46 -45.83
C ALA A 133 -9.32 6.17 -44.98
N GLY A 134 -8.74 6.25 -43.79
CA GLY A 134 -8.83 5.23 -42.76
C GLY A 134 -10.19 5.37 -42.11
N SER A 135 -11.12 4.57 -42.62
CA SER A 135 -12.47 4.35 -42.12
C SER A 135 -12.50 4.28 -40.60
N GLY A 136 -13.45 5.00 -40.02
CA GLY A 136 -13.55 5.26 -38.60
C GLY A 136 -13.57 4.02 -37.72
N LEU A 137 -12.88 4.15 -36.59
CA LEU A 137 -13.35 3.63 -35.32
C LEU A 137 -13.23 4.79 -34.33
N GLY A 138 -14.38 5.39 -34.04
CA GLY A 138 -14.52 6.45 -33.07
C GLY A 138 -14.14 5.93 -31.69
N PHE A 139 -13.04 6.46 -31.16
CA PHE A 139 -12.71 6.37 -29.75
C PHE A 139 -13.01 7.73 -29.11
N GLU A 140 -14.30 8.06 -29.00
CA GLU A 140 -14.77 9.07 -28.07
C GLU A 140 -14.66 8.48 -26.66
N ALA A 141 -13.65 8.89 -25.91
CA ALA A 141 -13.61 8.75 -24.46
C ALA A 141 -13.18 10.09 -23.85
N GLY A 142 -13.97 11.12 -24.13
CA GLY A 142 -13.93 12.40 -23.42
C GLY A 142 -14.65 12.26 -22.08
N MET A 143 -13.95 11.83 -21.02
CA MET A 143 -14.41 12.10 -19.67
C MET A 143 -14.06 13.55 -19.31
N ARG A 144 -14.95 14.49 -19.66
CA ARG A 144 -15.02 15.80 -19.01
C ARG A 144 -15.57 15.58 -17.61
N PHE A 145 -14.70 15.69 -16.61
CA PHE A 145 -15.11 15.80 -15.22
C PHE A 145 -15.39 17.27 -14.95
N ASP A 146 -16.63 17.70 -15.16
CA ASP A 146 -17.09 19.02 -14.75
C ASP A 146 -17.10 19.08 -13.23
N ARG A 147 -15.99 19.56 -12.67
CA ARG A 147 -15.84 19.83 -11.25
C ARG A 147 -16.54 21.16 -10.96
N GLU A 148 -17.83 21.10 -10.68
CA GLU A 148 -18.57 22.21 -10.09
C GLU A 148 -18.00 22.52 -8.70
N THR A 149 -17.15 23.54 -8.61
CA THR A 149 -16.81 24.20 -7.34
C THR A 149 -17.81 25.33 -7.10
N GLY A 150 -18.92 25.01 -6.42
CA GLY A 150 -19.82 26.01 -5.82
C GLY A 150 -19.39 26.35 -4.38
N PRO A 151 -19.30 27.64 -3.99
CA PRO A 151 -19.00 28.04 -2.62
C PRO A 151 -20.23 28.61 -1.89
N ASP A 152 -21.01 27.75 -1.22
CA ASP A 152 -22.16 28.18 -0.41
C ASP A 152 -21.99 27.66 1.04
N LYS A 153 -21.32 28.41 1.91
CA LYS A 153 -21.91 29.27 2.95
C LYS A 153 -23.07 28.66 3.77
N LYS A 154 -22.83 28.60 5.08
CA LYS A 154 -23.79 28.71 6.23
C LYS A 154 -24.70 27.47 6.38
N THR A 155 -24.97 26.92 7.56
CA THR A 155 -25.19 27.45 8.91
C THR A 155 -25.37 26.24 9.84
N SER A 156 -24.78 26.26 11.04
CA SER A 156 -25.52 26.33 12.31
C SER A 156 -25.77 24.99 13.02
N SER A 157 -25.15 24.92 14.19
CA SER A 157 -25.70 24.47 15.47
C SER A 157 -26.21 23.05 15.66
N MET A 158 -25.79 22.52 16.81
CA MET A 158 -26.57 21.67 17.72
C MET A 158 -26.29 20.18 17.58
N PHE A 159 -25.25 19.74 18.30
CA PHE A 159 -25.21 18.37 18.79
C PHE A 159 -24.80 18.40 20.26
N ASP A 160 -25.77 18.10 21.10
CA ASP A 160 -25.70 18.00 22.56
C ASP A 160 -24.86 16.78 22.98
N PRO A 161 -23.89 16.91 23.91
CA PRO A 161 -23.24 15.78 24.54
C PRO A 161 -23.90 15.56 25.90
N GLU A 162 -25.03 14.86 25.93
CA GLU A 162 -25.57 14.36 27.19
C GLU A 162 -25.99 12.90 27.05
N LYS A 163 -25.46 12.08 27.96
CA LYS A 163 -26.12 10.90 28.53
C LYS A 163 -26.06 9.62 27.71
N SER A 164 -25.11 8.75 28.07
CA SER A 164 -25.44 7.42 28.58
C SER A 164 -24.22 6.76 29.21
N ALA A 165 -24.16 6.87 30.53
CA ALA A 165 -23.42 5.98 31.41
C ALA A 165 -24.23 4.69 31.60
N GLN A 166 -23.64 3.55 31.24
CA GLN A 166 -23.90 2.19 31.74
C GLN A 166 -22.53 1.50 31.66
N THR A 167 -21.74 1.27 32.70
CA THR A 167 -21.93 0.52 33.95
C THR A 167 -22.20 -0.99 33.74
N MET A 168 -21.09 -1.75 33.72
CA MET A 168 -20.90 -3.14 34.21
C MET A 168 -21.53 -4.29 33.35
N PRO A 169 -20.98 -5.53 33.32
CA PRO A 169 -20.24 -6.19 34.41
C PRO A 169 -18.85 -6.77 34.08
N LYS A 170 -18.08 -6.90 35.17
CA LYS A 170 -17.01 -7.89 35.35
C LYS A 170 -17.61 -9.29 35.24
N ASP A 171 -17.06 -10.11 34.36
CA ASP A 171 -17.09 -11.56 34.50
C ASP A 171 -15.66 -12.06 34.69
N GLU A 172 -15.33 -12.27 35.97
CA GLU A 172 -14.45 -13.33 36.42
C GLU A 172 -15.12 -14.67 36.11
N SER A 173 -14.46 -15.56 35.36
CA SER A 173 -14.48 -16.99 35.68
C SER A 173 -13.55 -17.80 34.78
N SER A 174 -12.78 -18.64 35.47
CA SER A 174 -12.19 -19.93 35.08
C SER A 174 -11.19 -19.92 33.92
N GLU A 175 -9.90 -20.15 34.19
CA GLU A 175 -9.35 -21.49 34.46
C GLU A 175 -9.76 -22.50 33.39
N ALA A 176 -8.88 -22.69 32.43
CA ALA A 176 -8.66 -23.99 31.83
C ALA A 176 -7.18 -24.07 31.44
N ASP A 177 -6.41 -24.62 32.37
CA ASP A 177 -5.12 -25.24 32.14
C ASP A 177 -5.15 -26.08 30.86
N VAL A 178 -4.29 -25.74 29.90
CA VAL A 178 -3.72 -26.73 28.99
C VAL A 178 -2.21 -26.55 29.04
N GLU A 179 -1.69 -27.02 30.17
CA GLU A 179 -0.37 -27.61 30.31
C GLU A 179 -0.17 -28.63 29.19
N LYS A 180 0.60 -28.26 28.15
CA LYS A 180 1.16 -29.22 27.21
C LYS A 180 2.67 -29.07 27.19
N LYS A 181 3.26 -29.76 28.15
CA LYS A 181 4.48 -30.57 28.07
C LYS A 181 5.59 -30.06 27.15
N GLU A 182 6.66 -29.64 27.82
CA GLU A 182 8.02 -30.13 27.61
C GLU A 182 8.22 -31.01 26.37
N GLN A 183 8.99 -30.49 25.43
CA GLN A 183 10.09 -31.28 24.91
C GLN A 183 11.24 -30.33 24.53
N GLU A 184 12.14 -30.09 25.50
CA GLU A 184 13.52 -29.75 25.21
C GLU A 184 14.11 -30.89 24.34
N PRO A 185 14.65 -30.61 23.15
CA PRO A 185 15.71 -31.44 22.61
C PRO A 185 17.00 -31.10 23.36
N GLU A 186 17.53 -32.08 24.08
CA GLU A 186 18.85 -32.06 24.71
C GLU A 186 19.95 -31.56 23.75
N PRO A 187 21.00 -30.91 24.28
CA PRO A 187 22.21 -30.65 23.52
C PRO A 187 22.96 -31.97 23.30
N GLU A 188 22.99 -32.46 22.05
CA GLU A 188 23.93 -33.50 21.62
C GLU A 188 25.36 -32.94 21.70
N THR A 189 25.90 -33.05 22.91
CA THR A 189 27.32 -32.98 23.20
C THR A 189 27.84 -34.41 23.10
N ASN A 190 28.60 -34.70 22.05
CA ASN A 190 29.74 -35.62 21.97
C ASN A 190 29.84 -36.15 20.53
N ARG A 191 30.98 -36.45 19.91
CA ARG A 191 32.43 -36.53 20.21
C ARG A 191 32.91 -37.51 19.13
N HIS A 192 34.21 -37.48 18.78
CA HIS A 192 34.90 -38.43 17.87
C HIS A 192 34.78 -38.04 16.38
N GLU A 193 35.83 -37.82 15.58
CA GLU A 193 37.25 -38.20 15.58
C GLU A 193 38.01 -37.10 14.79
N LEU A 194 39.07 -36.46 15.27
CA LEU A 194 40.45 -36.98 15.27
C LEU A 194 40.74 -37.97 14.12
N ILE A 195 40.97 -37.46 12.92
CA ILE A 195 41.83 -38.13 11.94
C ILE A 195 42.99 -37.18 11.62
N ASN A 196 44.10 -37.43 12.31
CA ASN A 196 45.44 -37.13 11.82
C ASN A 196 45.72 -38.06 10.63
N THR A 197 46.11 -37.51 9.48
CA THR A 197 47.28 -37.92 8.68
C THR A 197 47.57 -36.88 7.62
#